data_AF-M8CLF8-F1
#
_entry.id   AF-M8CLF8-F1
#
_cell.length_a   1.000
_cell.length_b   1.000
_cell.length_c   1.000
_cell.angle_alpha   90.00
_cell.angle_beta   90.00
_cell.angle_gamma   90.00
#
_symmetry.space_group_name_H-M   'P 1'
#
loop_
_entity.id
_entity.type
_entity.pdbx_description
1 polymer ?
#
loop_
_entity_poly.entity_id
_entity_poly.type
_entity_poly.pdbx_seq_one_letter_code
_entity_poly.pdbx_strand_id
1 'polypeptide(L)'
;MRRKKRKIRGKRYEADMWDTPPTQHIVHTSTPHQPDRRVVLEALDVDLLLEMHFVDQIAESNPKKLPSLGYFPLRHHKRWLAEKIGPDAANSEHDFTRKILAMDAKNYHAWSHRQWVLQSLGGWESELQYCNQLLEEDVFNNSAWNQRYLLVTRSPILGGLAAMRDSEVDYTVEAIMVNPQNESPWRYLRGLYKDDNNLLVADNRISDACLKVLNKDWTCVFALSFLLDLLRMGLQPSDELKGTIKAMENSDPETGHADIAVIVCSILQKCDPLRINYWSWYQTTLSS
;
A
#
# COMPACT_ATOMS: atom_id res chain seq x y z
N MET A 1 18.01 37.13 -65.47
CA MET A 1 18.83 35.88 -65.42
C MET A 1 18.34 34.98 -64.29
N ARG A 2 18.06 33.71 -64.63
CA ARG A 2 17.81 32.49 -63.84
C ARG A 2 17.89 32.50 -62.29
N ARG A 3 16.89 31.86 -61.66
CA ARG A 3 16.94 30.67 -60.74
C ARG A 3 15.68 30.71 -59.83
N LYS A 4 15.00 29.64 -59.42
CA LYS A 4 14.95 28.19 -59.71
C LYS A 4 13.59 27.74 -59.13
N LYS A 5 12.81 26.95 -59.87
CA LYS A 5 11.56 26.35 -59.39
C LYS A 5 11.85 25.32 -58.29
N ARG A 6 11.07 25.31 -57.20
CA ARG A 6 10.82 24.09 -56.40
C ARG A 6 9.32 23.94 -56.22
N LYS A 7 8.80 22.90 -56.88
CA LYS A 7 7.42 22.41 -56.83
C LYS A 7 7.19 21.80 -55.44
N ILE A 8 6.24 22.33 -54.68
CA ILE A 8 5.58 21.59 -53.61
C ILE A 8 4.26 21.09 -54.20
N ARG A 9 4.13 19.76 -54.30
CA ARG A 9 2.91 19.07 -54.76
C ARG A 9 1.79 19.39 -53.77
N GLY A 10 0.71 19.94 -54.28
CA GLY A 10 -0.51 20.15 -53.51
C GLY A 10 -1.21 18.84 -53.17
N LYS A 11 -1.95 18.88 -52.06
CA LYS A 11 -3.29 18.31 -52.00
C LYS A 11 -4.23 19.47 -51.67
N ARG A 12 -5.23 19.66 -52.53
CA ARG A 12 -6.39 20.53 -52.27
C ARG A 12 -7.12 19.94 -51.07
N TYR A 13 -7.36 20.76 -50.05
CA TYR A 13 -8.46 20.52 -49.13
C TYR A 13 -9.67 21.24 -49.72
N GLU A 14 -10.68 20.46 -50.11
CA GLU A 14 -12.00 21.01 -50.44
C GLU A 14 -12.58 21.63 -49.18
N ALA A 15 -13.12 22.83 -49.39
CA ALA A 15 -13.70 23.68 -48.37
C ALA A 15 -15.12 23.20 -48.10
N ASP A 16 -15.33 22.59 -46.93
CA ASP A 16 -16.63 22.43 -46.27
C ASP A 16 -16.36 22.17 -44.77
N MET A 17 -16.03 23.22 -44.01
CA MET A 17 -15.78 23.10 -42.55
C MET A 17 -15.94 24.44 -41.80
N TRP A 18 -16.93 25.26 -42.18
CA TRP A 18 -17.08 26.63 -41.64
C TRP A 18 -18.13 26.82 -40.54
N ASP A 19 -18.60 25.78 -39.85
CA ASP A 19 -19.63 25.96 -38.80
C ASP A 19 -19.29 25.34 -37.42
N THR A 20 -18.02 25.12 -37.09
CA THR A 20 -17.63 24.75 -35.72
C THR A 20 -16.53 25.66 -35.16
N PRO A 21 -16.70 26.23 -33.94
CA PRO A 21 -15.73 27.14 -33.37
C PRO A 21 -14.37 26.46 -33.13
N PRO A 22 -13.24 27.18 -33.29
CA PRO A 22 -11.88 26.62 -33.26
C PRO A 22 -11.48 25.95 -31.94
N THR A 23 -12.26 26.12 -30.87
CA THR A 23 -12.06 25.47 -29.57
C THR A 23 -12.25 23.96 -29.60
N GLN A 24 -13.04 23.40 -30.54
CA GLN A 24 -13.26 21.95 -30.60
C GLN A 24 -12.16 21.18 -31.36
N HIS A 25 -11.46 21.83 -32.31
CA HIS A 25 -10.42 21.16 -33.10
C HIS A 25 -9.09 20.97 -32.36
N ILE A 26 -8.79 21.82 -31.38
CA ILE A 26 -7.59 21.68 -30.52
C ILE A 26 -7.79 20.56 -29.48
N VAL A 27 -9.04 20.25 -29.13
CA VAL A 27 -9.40 19.23 -28.12
C VAL A 27 -9.37 17.81 -28.68
N HIS A 28 -9.57 17.60 -29.99
CA HIS A 28 -9.64 16.26 -30.57
C HIS A 28 -8.31 15.67 -31.07
N THR A 29 -7.24 16.47 -31.17
CA THR A 29 -5.98 16.02 -31.81
C THR A 29 -4.78 15.98 -30.88
N SER A 30 -4.91 16.46 -29.64
CA SER A 30 -3.84 16.41 -28.66
C SER A 30 -4.10 15.27 -27.67
N THR A 31 -3.30 14.22 -27.77
CA THR A 31 -3.09 13.32 -26.64
C THR A 31 -2.70 14.15 -25.40
N PRO A 32 -2.96 13.68 -24.16
CA PRO A 32 -2.66 14.41 -22.91
C PRO A 32 -1.17 14.68 -22.65
N HIS A 33 -0.31 14.57 -23.66
CA HIS A 33 1.12 14.78 -23.59
C HIS A 33 1.41 16.19 -24.12
N GLN A 34 1.27 17.22 -23.27
CA GLN A 34 2.17 18.37 -23.32
C GLN A 34 1.94 19.36 -22.18
N PRO A 35 3.01 19.98 -21.62
CA PRO A 35 2.94 21.20 -20.80
C PRO A 35 2.07 22.29 -21.43
N ASP A 36 1.96 22.30 -22.76
CA ASP A 36 1.24 23.28 -23.55
C ASP A 36 -0.28 23.29 -23.29
N ARG A 37 -0.92 22.15 -22.98
CA ARG A 37 -2.36 22.14 -22.67
C ARG A 37 -2.66 22.91 -21.39
N ARG A 38 -1.83 22.75 -20.36
CA ARG A 38 -2.00 23.45 -19.07
C ARG A 38 -1.85 24.95 -19.23
N VAL A 39 -0.86 25.39 -20.01
CA VAL A 39 -0.67 26.81 -20.34
C VAL A 39 -1.87 27.38 -21.07
N VAL A 40 -2.45 26.64 -22.02
CA VAL A 40 -3.66 27.07 -22.74
C VAL A 40 -4.88 27.14 -21.82
N LEU A 41 -5.08 26.14 -20.96
CA LEU A 41 -6.19 26.14 -20.00
C LEU A 41 -6.11 27.34 -19.04
N GLU A 42 -4.91 27.64 -18.55
CA GLU A 42 -4.66 28.82 -17.71
C GLU A 42 -4.88 30.13 -18.48
N ALA A 43 -4.37 30.24 -19.70
CA ALA A 43 -4.51 31.45 -20.51
C ALA A 43 -5.96 31.76 -20.92
N LEU A 44 -6.80 30.73 -21.03
CA LEU A 44 -8.20 30.84 -21.43
C LEU A 44 -9.18 30.90 -20.24
N ASP A 45 -8.68 30.81 -19.00
CA ASP A 45 -9.51 30.77 -17.78
C ASP A 45 -10.64 29.74 -17.87
N VAL A 46 -10.29 28.53 -18.33
CA VAL A 46 -11.27 27.44 -18.52
C VAL A 46 -11.73 26.91 -17.17
N ASP A 47 -13.02 26.58 -17.07
CA ASP A 47 -13.56 25.83 -15.93
C ASP A 47 -12.85 24.47 -15.80
N LEU A 48 -12.02 24.35 -14.76
CA LEU A 48 -11.20 23.16 -14.50
C LEU A 48 -12.03 21.94 -14.12
N LEU A 49 -13.28 22.11 -13.66
CA LEU A 49 -14.19 20.98 -13.41
C LEU A 49 -14.61 20.31 -14.72
N LEU A 50 -14.85 21.10 -15.78
CA LEU A 50 -15.13 20.56 -17.12
C LEU A 50 -13.93 19.79 -17.66
N GLU A 51 -12.72 20.32 -17.47
CA GLU A 51 -11.49 19.64 -17.88
C GLU A 51 -11.25 18.36 -17.08
N MET A 52 -11.54 18.36 -15.77
CA MET A 52 -11.48 17.15 -14.94
C MET A 52 -12.44 16.07 -15.47
N HIS A 53 -13.67 16.46 -15.80
CA HIS A 53 -14.66 15.54 -16.36
C HIS A 53 -14.20 14.97 -17.71
N PHE A 54 -13.60 15.80 -18.58
CA PHE A 54 -13.01 15.35 -19.85
C PHE A 54 -11.90 14.32 -19.62
N VAL A 55 -11.02 14.57 -18.65
CA VAL A 55 -9.95 13.63 -18.27
C VAL A 55 -10.51 12.30 -17.76
N ASP A 56 -11.57 12.33 -16.96
CA ASP A 56 -12.24 11.13 -16.46
C ASP A 56 -12.88 10.32 -17.59
N GLN A 57 -13.52 10.97 -18.57
CA GLN A 57 -14.05 10.27 -19.75
C GLN A 57 -12.94 9.60 -20.58
N ILE A 58 -11.77 10.22 -20.71
CA ILE A 58 -10.61 9.60 -21.36
C ILE A 58 -10.12 8.39 -20.55
N ALA A 59 -10.15 8.47 -19.21
CA ALA A 59 -9.82 7.36 -18.32
C ALA A 59 -10.74 6.16 -18.57
N GLU A 60 -12.04 6.42 -18.54
CA GLU A 60 -13.09 5.40 -18.59
C GLU A 60 -13.23 4.78 -19.98
N SER A 61 -12.97 5.54 -21.05
CA SER A 61 -12.98 5.02 -22.43
C SER A 61 -11.79 4.09 -22.76
N ASN A 62 -10.76 4.04 -21.92
CA ASN A 62 -9.59 3.19 -22.15
C ASN A 62 -9.17 2.37 -20.91
N PRO A 63 -10.06 1.52 -20.38
CA PRO A 63 -9.88 0.86 -19.08
C PRO A 63 -8.70 -0.11 -19.08
N LYS A 64 -8.34 -0.70 -20.25
CA LYS A 64 -7.16 -1.57 -20.38
C LYS A 64 -5.83 -0.82 -20.21
N LYS A 65 -5.81 0.49 -20.44
CA LYS A 65 -4.59 1.31 -20.32
C LYS A 65 -4.49 2.01 -18.96
N LEU A 66 -5.59 2.13 -18.22
CA LEU A 66 -5.66 2.75 -16.90
C LEU A 66 -4.63 2.18 -15.89
N PRO A 67 -4.36 0.85 -15.87
CA PRO A 67 -3.31 0.26 -15.02
C PRO A 67 -1.88 0.39 -15.57
N SER A 68 -1.70 0.82 -16.83
CA SER A 68 -0.42 0.72 -17.56
C SER A 68 0.42 2.00 -17.56
N LEU A 69 1.71 1.90 -17.91
CA LEU A 69 2.66 3.02 -18.03
C LEU A 69 2.21 4.14 -18.98
N GLY A 70 1.41 3.85 -20.01
CA GLY A 70 0.91 4.84 -20.97
C GLY A 70 -0.03 5.89 -20.36
N TYR A 71 -0.50 5.66 -19.13
CA TYR A 71 -1.40 6.54 -18.41
C TYR A 71 -0.67 7.60 -17.56
N PHE A 72 0.67 7.58 -17.51
CA PHE A 72 1.46 8.47 -16.65
C PHE A 72 1.18 9.96 -16.89
N PRO A 73 1.23 10.49 -18.14
CA PRO A 73 0.99 11.92 -18.34
C PRO A 73 -0.44 12.36 -18.01
N LEU A 74 -1.43 11.48 -18.23
CA LEU A 74 -2.82 11.75 -17.86
C LEU A 74 -2.99 11.80 -16.33
N ARG A 75 -2.32 10.92 -15.57
CA ARG A 75 -2.28 11.03 -14.10
C ARG A 75 -1.63 12.32 -13.62
N HIS A 76 -0.53 12.74 -14.25
CA HIS A 76 0.12 13.99 -13.90
C HIS A 76 -0.75 15.20 -14.23
N HIS A 77 -1.50 15.16 -15.33
CA HIS A 77 -2.46 16.21 -15.68
C HIS A 77 -3.63 16.25 -14.69
N LYS A 78 -4.18 15.08 -14.35
CA LYS A 78 -5.25 14.94 -13.35
C LYS A 78 -4.83 15.47 -11.98
N ARG A 79 -3.62 15.14 -11.50
CA ARG A 79 -3.07 15.72 -10.26
C ARG A 79 -2.97 17.24 -10.34
N TRP A 80 -2.44 17.78 -11.43
CA TRP A 80 -2.34 19.24 -11.61
C TRP A 80 -3.72 19.92 -11.59
N LEU A 81 -4.74 19.32 -12.21
CA LEU A 81 -6.12 19.83 -12.14
C LEU A 81 -6.65 19.80 -10.71
N ALA A 82 -6.48 18.67 -10.02
CA ALA A 82 -6.94 18.51 -8.64
C ALA A 82 -6.23 19.47 -7.67
N GLU A 83 -4.93 19.75 -7.88
CA GLU A 83 -4.18 20.77 -7.13
C GLU A 83 -4.76 22.17 -7.33
N LYS A 84 -5.13 22.51 -8.57
CA LYS A 84 -5.70 23.82 -8.88
C LYS A 84 -7.13 23.99 -8.37
N ILE A 85 -7.93 22.92 -8.40
CA ILE A 85 -9.29 22.90 -7.84
C ILE A 85 -9.25 22.95 -6.30
N GLY A 86 -8.27 22.27 -5.69
CA GLY A 86 -8.11 22.24 -4.25
C GLY A 86 -8.96 21.17 -3.54
N PRO A 87 -9.29 21.35 -2.25
CA PRO A 87 -9.95 20.34 -1.42
C PRO A 87 -11.28 19.81 -1.99
N ASP A 88 -11.99 20.61 -2.78
CA ASP A 88 -13.25 20.22 -3.39
C ASP A 88 -13.11 19.04 -4.37
N ALA A 89 -11.90 18.82 -4.92
CA ALA A 89 -11.61 17.66 -5.76
C ALA A 89 -11.36 16.36 -4.96
N ALA A 90 -11.13 16.42 -3.65
CA ALA A 90 -10.70 15.25 -2.87
C ALA A 90 -11.69 14.06 -3.00
N ASN A 91 -12.99 14.35 -2.88
CA ASN A 91 -14.03 13.32 -2.97
C ASN A 91 -14.09 12.66 -4.35
N SER A 92 -14.03 13.44 -5.43
CA SER A 92 -14.04 12.88 -6.79
C SER A 92 -12.80 12.04 -7.07
N GLU A 93 -11.62 12.46 -6.58
CA GLU A 93 -10.39 11.69 -6.75
C GLU A 93 -10.38 10.41 -5.91
N HIS A 94 -10.99 10.44 -4.72
CA HIS A 94 -11.22 9.24 -3.91
C HIS A 94 -12.18 8.26 -4.58
N ASP A 95 -13.26 8.74 -5.20
CA ASP A 95 -14.19 7.87 -5.95
C ASP A 95 -13.54 7.32 -7.23
N PHE A 96 -12.75 8.14 -7.93
CA PHE A 96 -11.97 7.70 -9.08
C PHE A 96 -11.01 6.56 -8.73
N THR A 97 -10.22 6.73 -7.66
CA THR A 97 -9.31 5.67 -7.21
C THR A 97 -10.06 4.44 -6.68
N ARG A 98 -11.24 4.61 -6.05
CA ARG A 98 -12.11 3.48 -5.65
C ARG A 98 -12.53 2.64 -6.85
N LYS A 99 -12.97 3.27 -7.96
CA LYS A 99 -13.32 2.56 -9.20
C LYS A 99 -12.14 1.74 -9.74
N ILE A 100 -10.92 2.30 -9.70
CA ILE A 100 -9.72 1.59 -10.16
C ILE A 100 -9.39 0.40 -9.25
N LEU A 101 -9.44 0.61 -7.94
CA LEU A 101 -9.12 -0.43 -6.95
C LEU A 101 -10.17 -1.55 -6.94
N ALA A 102 -11.42 -1.27 -7.31
CA ALA A 102 -12.42 -2.31 -7.53
C ALA A 102 -12.08 -3.24 -8.71
N MET A 103 -11.33 -2.76 -9.70
CA MET A 103 -10.85 -3.58 -10.83
C MET A 103 -9.52 -4.27 -10.53
N ASP A 104 -8.62 -3.57 -9.82
CA ASP A 104 -7.31 -4.05 -9.41
C ASP A 104 -6.97 -3.51 -8.01
N ALA A 105 -7.31 -4.29 -6.99
CA ALA A 105 -7.15 -3.91 -5.58
C ALA A 105 -5.69 -3.65 -5.17
N LYS A 106 -4.73 -4.14 -5.97
CA LYS A 106 -3.29 -4.00 -5.72
C LYS A 106 -2.64 -2.97 -6.65
N ASN A 107 -3.43 -2.16 -7.36
CA ASN A 107 -2.90 -1.17 -8.28
C ASN A 107 -2.03 -0.12 -7.58
N TYR A 108 -0.71 -0.22 -7.76
CA TYR A 108 0.26 0.64 -7.11
C TYR A 108 0.03 2.14 -7.42
N HIS A 109 -0.34 2.45 -8.66
CA HIS A 109 -0.54 3.84 -9.08
C HIS A 109 -1.82 4.45 -8.49
N ALA A 110 -2.89 3.67 -8.37
CA ALA A 110 -4.12 4.10 -7.71
C ALA A 110 -3.86 4.37 -6.22
N TRP A 111 -3.17 3.48 -5.52
CA TRP A 111 -2.77 3.69 -4.12
C TRP A 111 -1.86 4.91 -3.95
N SER A 112 -0.84 5.07 -4.80
CA SER A 112 0.05 6.24 -4.77
C SER A 112 -0.71 7.55 -5.02
N HIS A 113 -1.66 7.54 -5.96
CA HIS A 113 -2.52 8.70 -6.20
C HIS A 113 -3.44 8.98 -5.01
N ARG A 114 -4.09 7.96 -4.45
CA ARG A 114 -4.96 8.08 -3.28
C ARG A 114 -4.22 8.66 -2.07
N GLN A 115 -3.00 8.20 -1.79
CA GLN A 115 -2.15 8.75 -0.72
C GLN A 115 -1.77 10.21 -0.95
N TRP A 116 -1.53 10.58 -2.21
CA TRP A 116 -1.25 11.95 -2.59
C TRP A 116 -2.49 12.84 -2.38
N VAL A 117 -3.69 12.39 -2.77
CA VAL A 117 -4.96 13.12 -2.54
C VAL A 117 -5.14 13.40 -1.05
N LEU A 118 -4.97 12.40 -0.19
CA LEU A 118 -5.08 12.57 1.27
C LEU A 118 -4.12 13.65 1.80
N GLN A 119 -2.85 13.60 1.37
CA GLN A 119 -1.81 14.51 1.86
C GLN A 119 -1.93 15.92 1.29
N SER A 120 -2.41 16.08 0.07
CA SER A 120 -2.44 17.37 -0.63
C SER A 120 -3.81 18.06 -0.56
N LEU A 121 -4.90 17.30 -0.57
CA LEU A 121 -6.27 17.81 -0.70
C LEU A 121 -7.16 17.47 0.51
N GLY A 122 -6.84 16.41 1.27
CA GLY A 122 -7.60 15.99 2.46
C GLY A 122 -8.55 14.82 2.19
N GLY A 123 -9.69 14.79 2.87
CA GLY A 123 -10.66 13.68 2.80
C GLY A 123 -10.26 12.47 3.64
N TRP A 124 -9.74 12.72 4.85
CA TRP A 124 -9.25 11.68 5.77
C TRP A 124 -10.38 10.93 6.49
N GLU A 125 -11.55 11.56 6.61
CA GLU A 125 -12.65 11.17 7.49
C GLU A 125 -13.22 9.79 7.13
N SER A 126 -13.35 9.48 5.84
CA SER A 126 -13.90 8.20 5.36
C SER A 126 -12.83 7.13 5.09
N GLU A 127 -11.55 7.50 5.16
CA GLU A 127 -10.48 6.66 4.61
C GLU A 127 -10.18 5.43 5.48
N LEU A 128 -10.30 5.55 6.80
CA LEU A 128 -10.15 4.40 7.70
C LEU A 128 -11.27 3.38 7.51
N GLN A 129 -12.51 3.85 7.32
CA GLN A 129 -13.65 3.00 7.00
C GLN A 129 -13.45 2.27 5.66
N TYR A 130 -12.91 2.96 4.65
CA TYR A 130 -12.60 2.33 3.37
C TYR A 130 -11.52 1.24 3.50
N CYS A 131 -10.48 1.47 4.32
CA CYS A 131 -9.51 0.43 4.66
C CYS A 131 -10.16 -0.77 5.36
N ASN A 132 -11.08 -0.55 6.30
CA ASN A 132 -11.83 -1.64 6.95
C ASN A 132 -12.57 -2.49 5.93
N GLN A 133 -13.35 -1.85 5.04
CA GLN A 133 -14.09 -2.55 4.01
C GLN A 133 -13.18 -3.42 3.14
N LEU A 134 -12.05 -2.88 2.67
CA LEU A 134 -11.12 -3.64 1.82
C LEU A 134 -10.48 -4.83 2.55
N LEU A 135 -10.25 -4.71 3.86
CA LEU A 135 -9.68 -5.79 4.69
C LEU A 135 -10.71 -6.83 5.11
N GLU A 136 -11.98 -6.44 5.24
CA GLU A 136 -13.11 -7.36 5.39
C GLU A 136 -13.34 -8.18 4.12
N GLU A 137 -13.17 -7.56 2.94
CA GLU A 137 -13.24 -8.24 1.63
C GLU A 137 -12.03 -9.16 1.37
N ASP A 138 -10.81 -8.68 1.63
CA ASP A 138 -9.58 -9.45 1.49
C ASP A 138 -8.53 -9.04 2.54
N VAL A 139 -8.45 -9.82 3.62
CA VAL A 139 -7.45 -9.60 4.68
C VAL A 139 -6.00 -9.77 4.17
N PHE A 140 -5.77 -10.44 3.04
CA PHE A 140 -4.44 -10.58 2.40
C PHE A 140 -4.09 -9.38 1.51
N ASN A 141 -4.91 -8.33 1.48
CA ASN A 141 -4.62 -7.10 0.76
C ASN A 141 -3.56 -6.27 1.50
N ASN A 142 -2.28 -6.56 1.23
CA ASN A 142 -1.15 -5.83 1.82
C ASN A 142 -1.17 -4.32 1.52
N SER A 143 -1.76 -3.89 0.40
CA SER A 143 -1.87 -2.47 0.08
C SER A 143 -2.85 -1.76 1.01
N ALA A 144 -3.95 -2.41 1.39
CA ALA A 144 -4.89 -1.90 2.37
C ALA A 144 -4.27 -1.83 3.78
N TRP A 145 -3.50 -2.83 4.21
CA TRP A 145 -2.72 -2.77 5.45
C TRP A 145 -1.71 -1.62 5.46
N ASN A 146 -0.98 -1.43 4.34
CA ASN A 146 -0.05 -0.31 4.20
C ASN A 146 -0.77 1.04 4.23
N GLN A 147 -1.93 1.15 3.59
CA GLN A 147 -2.77 2.35 3.64
C GLN A 147 -3.22 2.64 5.07
N ARG A 148 -3.72 1.62 5.78
CA ARG A 148 -4.10 1.72 7.19
C ARG A 148 -2.96 2.25 8.05
N TYR A 149 -1.72 1.79 7.81
CA TYR A 149 -0.55 2.27 8.55
C TYR A 149 -0.26 3.74 8.25
N LEU A 150 -0.41 4.16 6.99
CA LEU A 150 -0.30 5.57 6.62
C LEU A 150 -1.33 6.43 7.34
N LEU A 151 -2.58 5.97 7.47
CA LEU A 151 -3.62 6.72 8.20
C LEU A 151 -3.24 6.89 9.66
N VAL A 152 -2.92 5.80 10.33
CA VAL A 152 -2.54 5.80 11.75
C VAL A 152 -1.32 6.70 12.01
N THR A 153 -0.39 6.80 11.06
CA THR A 153 0.85 7.58 11.24
C THR A 153 0.77 9.03 10.75
N ARG A 154 -0.06 9.33 9.75
CA ARG A 154 -0.05 10.64 9.05
C ARG A 154 -1.37 11.40 9.10
N SER A 155 -2.47 10.74 9.45
CA SER A 155 -3.77 11.41 9.51
C SER A 155 -3.76 12.51 10.58
N PRO A 156 -4.15 13.75 10.25
CA PRO A 156 -4.20 14.84 11.21
C PRO A 156 -5.33 14.68 12.24
N ILE A 157 -6.31 13.80 11.97
CA ILE A 157 -7.51 13.63 12.80
C ILE A 157 -7.45 12.39 13.73
N LEU A 158 -6.48 11.49 13.55
CA LEU A 158 -6.36 10.25 14.34
C LEU A 158 -5.41 10.37 15.54
N GLY A 159 -4.70 11.48 15.70
CA GLY A 159 -3.78 11.68 16.84
C GLY A 159 -2.47 10.88 16.77
N GLY A 160 -2.22 10.16 15.66
CA GLY A 160 -0.97 9.44 15.42
C GLY A 160 -0.88 8.07 16.11
N LEU A 161 0.30 7.45 16.02
CA LEU A 161 0.57 6.11 16.54
C LEU A 161 0.23 5.97 18.03
N ALA A 162 0.61 6.95 18.86
CA ALA A 162 0.41 6.85 20.30
C ALA A 162 -1.08 6.79 20.68
N ALA A 163 -1.93 7.54 19.98
CA ALA A 163 -3.38 7.57 20.25
C ALA A 163 -4.08 6.31 19.72
N MET A 164 -3.64 5.80 18.57
CA MET A 164 -4.30 4.68 17.89
C MET A 164 -3.78 3.31 18.32
N ARG A 165 -2.62 3.22 18.99
CA ARG A 165 -1.90 1.97 19.23
C ARG A 165 -2.79 0.88 19.83
N ASP A 166 -3.49 1.18 20.91
CA ASP A 166 -4.25 0.15 21.63
C ASP A 166 -5.35 -0.47 20.77
N SER A 167 -6.17 0.35 20.11
CA SER A 167 -7.22 -0.14 19.21
C SER A 167 -6.66 -0.87 17.99
N GLU A 168 -5.53 -0.41 17.46
CA GLU A 168 -4.90 -1.03 16.28
C GLU A 168 -4.21 -2.35 16.62
N VAL A 169 -3.64 -2.48 17.82
CA VAL A 169 -3.11 -3.75 18.32
C VAL A 169 -4.24 -4.76 18.46
N ASP A 170 -5.37 -4.38 19.08
CA ASP A 170 -6.52 -5.27 19.23
C ASP A 170 -7.05 -5.75 17.87
N TYR A 171 -7.28 -4.81 16.94
CA TYR A 171 -7.72 -5.11 15.58
C TYR A 171 -6.75 -6.06 14.85
N THR A 172 -5.44 -5.84 15.01
CA THR A 172 -4.41 -6.64 14.34
C THR A 172 -4.30 -8.03 14.95
N VAL A 173 -4.38 -8.15 16.28
CA VAL A 173 -4.40 -9.45 16.97
C VAL A 173 -5.62 -10.26 16.55
N GLU A 174 -6.80 -9.65 16.44
CA GLU A 174 -7.99 -10.31 15.89
C GLU A 174 -7.74 -10.83 14.47
N ALA A 175 -7.18 -10.02 13.58
CA ALA A 175 -6.85 -10.44 12.21
C ALA A 175 -5.85 -11.61 12.18
N ILE A 176 -4.84 -11.61 13.07
CA ILE A 176 -3.89 -12.72 13.23
C ILE A 176 -4.60 -13.99 13.70
N MET A 177 -5.51 -13.90 14.68
CA MET A 177 -6.22 -15.07 15.20
C MET A 177 -7.10 -15.73 14.13
N VAL A 178 -7.69 -14.93 13.23
CA VAL A 178 -8.51 -15.46 12.13
C VAL A 178 -7.62 -16.12 11.05
N ASN A 179 -6.52 -15.46 10.65
CA ASN A 179 -5.62 -15.96 9.59
C ASN A 179 -4.14 -15.82 9.99
N PRO A 180 -3.59 -16.73 10.83
CA PRO A 180 -2.23 -16.60 11.33
C PRO A 180 -1.15 -16.77 10.25
N GLN A 181 -1.51 -17.41 9.13
CA GLN A 181 -0.64 -17.60 7.96
C GLN A 181 -0.59 -16.37 7.03
N ASN A 182 -1.27 -15.27 7.39
CA ASN A 182 -1.17 -14.00 6.67
C ASN A 182 -0.03 -13.15 7.25
N GLU A 183 1.01 -12.86 6.46
CA GLU A 183 2.16 -12.07 6.88
C GLU A 183 1.81 -10.60 7.19
N SER A 184 0.85 -10.03 6.45
CA SER A 184 0.54 -8.59 6.52
C SER A 184 0.19 -8.08 7.92
N PRO A 185 -0.73 -8.70 8.69
CA PRO A 185 -1.04 -8.24 10.04
C PRO A 185 0.14 -8.39 11.02
N TRP A 186 0.99 -9.42 10.89
CA TRP A 186 2.21 -9.52 11.72
C TRP A 186 3.18 -8.34 11.46
N ARG A 187 3.37 -7.99 10.19
CA ARG A 187 4.21 -6.84 9.82
C ARG A 187 3.59 -5.51 10.26
N TYR A 188 2.28 -5.40 10.15
CA TYR A 188 1.53 -4.23 10.61
C TYR A 188 1.68 -4.06 12.12
N LEU A 189 1.49 -5.15 12.89
CA LEU A 189 1.65 -5.18 14.34
C LEU A 189 3.03 -4.65 14.75
N ARG A 190 4.11 -5.13 14.11
CA ARG A 190 5.47 -4.63 14.37
C ARG A 190 5.59 -3.13 14.11
N GLY A 191 4.97 -2.66 13.02
CA GLY A 191 4.97 -1.25 12.63
C GLY A 191 4.35 -0.31 13.67
N LEU A 192 3.34 -0.76 14.42
CA LEU A 192 2.65 0.05 15.44
C LEU A 192 3.57 0.51 16.59
N TYR A 193 4.71 -0.16 16.75
CA TYR A 193 5.67 0.11 17.82
C TYR A 193 6.91 0.87 17.34
N LYS A 194 7.00 1.19 16.04
CA LYS A 194 8.06 1.98 15.38
C LYS A 194 9.24 2.40 16.28
N ASP A 195 10.31 1.60 16.24
CA ASP A 195 11.59 1.80 16.96
C ASP A 195 11.54 1.73 18.50
N ASP A 196 10.36 1.49 19.09
CA ASP A 196 10.17 1.24 20.54
C ASP A 196 10.00 -0.26 20.83
N ASN A 197 11.13 -0.98 20.77
CA ASN A 197 11.17 -2.42 21.04
C ASN A 197 10.75 -2.75 22.48
N ASN A 198 10.97 -1.84 23.43
CA ASN A 198 10.62 -2.07 24.83
C ASN A 198 9.09 -2.10 24.99
N LEU A 199 8.39 -1.16 24.35
CA LEU A 199 6.93 -1.12 24.36
C LEU A 199 6.33 -2.33 23.65
N LEU A 200 6.96 -2.80 22.56
CA LEU A 200 6.56 -4.02 21.85
C LEU A 200 6.68 -5.26 22.73
N VAL A 201 7.81 -5.42 23.41
CA VAL A 201 8.06 -6.58 24.30
C VAL A 201 7.20 -6.53 25.55
N ALA A 202 6.87 -5.34 26.06
CA ALA A 202 6.04 -5.17 27.25
C ALA A 202 4.54 -5.42 27.03
N ASP A 203 4.06 -5.42 25.77
CA ASP A 203 2.66 -5.68 25.48
C ASP A 203 2.35 -7.19 25.48
N ASN A 204 1.72 -7.65 26.56
CA ASN A 204 1.35 -9.05 26.76
C ASN A 204 0.40 -9.59 25.67
N ARG A 205 -0.41 -8.74 25.02
CA ARG A 205 -1.32 -9.18 23.94
C ARG A 205 -0.55 -9.84 22.80
N ILE A 206 0.70 -9.42 22.59
CA ILE A 206 1.56 -9.88 21.50
C ILE A 206 2.14 -11.26 21.81
N SER A 207 2.74 -11.43 22.98
CA SER A 207 3.29 -12.74 23.39
C SER A 207 2.17 -13.78 23.55
N ASP A 208 1.00 -13.37 24.05
CA ASP A 208 -0.21 -14.18 24.09
C ASP A 208 -0.70 -14.57 22.70
N ALA A 209 -0.63 -13.66 21.72
CA ALA A 209 -0.98 -13.96 20.34
C ALA A 209 -0.04 -15.02 19.75
N CYS A 210 1.28 -14.87 19.93
CA CYS A 210 2.25 -15.90 19.54
C CYS A 210 1.93 -17.25 20.20
N LEU A 211 1.71 -17.28 21.51
CA LEU A 211 1.39 -18.50 22.25
C LEU A 211 0.12 -19.19 21.72
N LYS A 212 -0.97 -18.44 21.56
CA LYS A 212 -2.25 -18.97 21.05
C LYS A 212 -2.12 -19.54 19.65
N VAL A 213 -1.41 -18.85 18.77
CA VAL A 213 -1.17 -19.33 17.40
C VAL A 213 -0.32 -20.59 17.41
N LEU A 214 0.79 -20.60 18.14
CA LEU A 214 1.72 -21.73 18.18
C LEU A 214 1.13 -22.96 18.88
N ASN A 215 0.24 -22.78 19.86
CA ASN A 215 -0.51 -23.89 20.47
C ASN A 215 -1.47 -24.57 19.47
N LYS A 216 -1.99 -23.82 18.50
CA LYS A 216 -2.91 -24.35 17.47
C LYS A 216 -2.16 -24.87 16.24
N ASP A 217 -1.15 -24.14 15.80
CA ASP A 217 -0.32 -24.43 14.64
C ASP A 217 1.15 -24.06 14.95
N TRP A 218 1.89 -25.04 15.45
CA TRP A 218 3.30 -24.89 15.78
C TRP A 218 4.19 -24.68 14.55
N THR A 219 3.68 -24.92 13.34
CA THR A 219 4.42 -24.72 12.08
C THR A 219 4.25 -23.31 11.50
N CYS A 220 3.49 -22.44 12.15
CA CYS A 220 3.27 -21.07 11.70
C CYS A 220 4.58 -20.27 11.72
N VAL A 221 5.21 -20.15 10.54
CA VAL A 221 6.50 -19.46 10.35
C VAL A 221 6.44 -18.01 10.80
N PHE A 222 5.32 -17.32 10.58
CA PHE A 222 5.18 -15.92 10.99
C PHE A 222 5.15 -15.75 12.50
N ALA A 223 4.42 -16.60 13.23
CA ALA A 223 4.39 -16.57 14.69
C ALA A 223 5.75 -16.93 15.29
N LEU A 224 6.42 -17.96 14.76
CA LEU A 224 7.77 -18.36 15.18
C LEU A 224 8.80 -17.26 14.90
N SER A 225 8.80 -16.68 13.69
CA SER A 225 9.70 -15.58 13.31
C SER A 225 9.46 -14.34 14.18
N PHE A 226 8.20 -14.01 14.44
CA PHE A 226 7.86 -12.85 15.26
C PHE A 226 8.28 -13.07 16.72
N LEU A 227 8.05 -14.26 17.26
CA LEU A 227 8.52 -14.63 18.60
C LEU A 227 10.05 -14.56 18.72
N LEU A 228 10.76 -15.04 17.71
CA LEU A 228 12.22 -14.98 17.68
C LEU A 228 12.74 -13.52 17.72
N ASP A 229 12.07 -12.62 17.00
CA ASP A 229 12.35 -11.19 17.08
C ASP A 229 12.11 -10.64 18.49
N LEU A 230 11.00 -11.01 19.15
CA LEU A 230 10.70 -10.58 20.53
C LEU A 230 11.73 -11.08 21.54
N LEU A 231 12.15 -12.35 21.44
CA LEU A 231 13.18 -12.93 22.31
C LEU A 231 14.50 -12.16 22.16
N ARG A 232 14.89 -11.84 20.93
CA ARG A 232 16.08 -11.01 20.67
C ARG A 232 15.94 -9.59 21.23
N MET A 233 14.74 -9.04 21.24
CA MET A 233 14.45 -7.73 21.85
C MET A 233 14.39 -7.77 23.39
N GLY A 234 14.57 -8.94 24.01
CA GLY A 234 14.65 -9.09 25.46
C GLY A 234 13.39 -9.63 26.12
N LEU A 235 12.42 -10.15 25.36
CA LEU A 235 11.24 -10.81 25.91
C LEU A 235 11.63 -11.91 26.89
N GLN A 236 11.04 -11.85 28.08
CA GLN A 236 11.10 -12.94 29.05
C GLN A 236 9.85 -13.82 28.85
N PRO A 237 9.95 -14.96 28.14
CA PRO A 237 8.79 -15.77 27.84
C PRO A 237 8.18 -16.36 29.12
N SER A 238 6.85 -16.45 29.15
CA SER A 238 6.13 -17.14 30.23
C SER A 238 6.51 -18.61 30.29
N ASP A 239 6.30 -19.25 31.45
CA ASP A 239 6.60 -20.66 31.61
C ASP A 239 5.76 -21.55 30.68
N GLU A 240 4.52 -21.13 30.38
CA GLU A 240 3.67 -21.79 29.40
C GLU A 240 4.28 -21.74 28.00
N LEU A 241 4.71 -20.56 27.54
CA LEU A 241 5.33 -20.39 26.23
C LEU A 241 6.64 -21.17 26.11
N LYS A 242 7.47 -21.18 27.16
CA LYS A 242 8.66 -22.02 27.24
C LYS A 242 8.32 -23.50 27.13
N GLY A 243 7.28 -23.95 27.85
CA GLY A 243 6.81 -25.33 27.82
C GLY A 243 6.33 -25.75 26.43
N THR A 244 5.52 -24.90 25.79
CA THR A 244 5.03 -25.08 24.42
C THR A 244 6.17 -25.23 23.42
N ILE A 245 7.18 -24.36 23.45
CA ILE A 245 8.34 -24.42 22.51
C ILE A 245 9.20 -25.65 22.76
N LYS A 246 9.51 -25.97 24.02
CA LYS A 246 10.30 -27.17 24.36
C LYS A 246 9.59 -28.47 23.97
N ALA A 247 8.26 -28.51 24.08
CA ALA A 247 7.48 -29.64 23.61
C ALA A 247 7.59 -29.84 22.10
N MET A 248 7.75 -28.76 21.32
CA MET A 248 7.94 -28.82 19.87
C MET A 248 9.36 -29.28 19.45
N GLU A 249 10.37 -29.06 20.30
CA GLU A 249 11.76 -29.43 20.01
C GLU A 249 12.00 -30.94 20.07
N ASN A 250 11.28 -31.67 20.92
CA ASN A 250 11.64 -33.04 21.30
C ASN A 250 11.41 -34.10 20.21
N SER A 251 12.49 -34.38 19.46
CA SER A 251 12.94 -35.74 19.13
C SER A 251 14.44 -35.97 19.42
N ASP A 252 15.13 -35.07 20.14
CA ASP A 252 16.54 -35.28 20.50
C ASP A 252 16.88 -34.75 21.93
N PRO A 253 17.28 -35.61 22.89
CA PRO A 253 17.48 -35.23 24.29
C PRO A 253 18.76 -34.42 24.62
N GLU A 254 19.65 -34.15 23.65
CA GLU A 254 20.96 -33.55 23.93
C GLU A 254 20.94 -32.02 24.14
N THR A 255 19.83 -31.32 23.87
CA THR A 255 19.75 -29.84 23.94
C THR A 255 19.10 -29.28 25.22
N GLY A 256 19.12 -30.02 26.34
CA GLY A 256 18.42 -29.64 27.58
C GLY A 256 18.79 -28.28 28.23
N HIS A 257 19.80 -27.56 27.71
CA HIS A 257 20.23 -26.23 28.16
C HIS A 257 20.18 -25.16 27.05
N ALA A 258 19.58 -25.45 25.90
CA ALA A 258 19.53 -24.50 24.79
C ALA A 258 18.61 -23.31 25.12
N ASP A 259 19.09 -22.10 24.78
CA ASP A 259 18.30 -20.87 24.79
C ASP A 259 17.03 -21.07 23.94
N ILE A 260 15.88 -20.60 24.42
CA ILE A 260 14.59 -20.68 23.72
C ILE A 260 14.70 -20.11 22.31
N ALA A 261 15.48 -19.05 22.10
CA ALA A 261 15.68 -18.47 20.78
C ALA A 261 16.38 -19.45 19.81
N VAL A 262 17.34 -20.23 20.31
CA VAL A 262 18.05 -21.27 19.54
C VAL A 262 17.09 -22.40 19.15
N ILE A 263 16.19 -22.78 20.07
CA ILE A 263 15.17 -23.80 19.81
C ILE A 263 14.22 -23.34 18.70
N VAL A 264 13.71 -22.11 18.78
CA VAL A 264 12.82 -21.52 17.76
C VAL A 264 13.51 -21.46 16.40
N CYS A 265 14.79 -21.08 16.33
CA CYS A 265 15.57 -21.13 15.09
C CYS A 265 15.64 -22.55 14.49
N SER A 266 15.86 -23.57 15.31
CA SER A 266 15.90 -24.97 14.86
C SER A 266 14.55 -25.45 14.33
N ILE A 267 13.45 -25.02 14.94
CA ILE A 267 12.09 -25.30 14.44
C ILE A 267 11.86 -24.58 13.10
N LEU A 268 12.24 -23.31 12.99
CA LEU A 268 12.12 -22.52 11.75
C LEU A 268 12.92 -23.12 10.59
N GLN A 269 14.08 -23.72 10.83
CA GLN A 269 14.84 -24.45 9.81
C GLN A 269 14.05 -25.65 9.24
N LYS A 270 13.19 -26.28 10.05
CA LYS A 270 12.31 -27.39 9.62
C LYS A 270 11.06 -26.88 8.91
N CYS A 271 10.44 -25.81 9.41
CA CYS A 271 9.17 -25.28 8.91
C CYS A 271 9.30 -24.34 7.69
N ASP A 272 10.45 -23.70 7.50
CA ASP A 272 10.73 -22.76 6.40
C ASP A 272 12.03 -23.14 5.66
N PRO A 273 12.03 -24.27 4.92
CA PRO A 273 13.23 -24.79 4.27
C PRO A 273 13.79 -23.84 3.20
N LEU A 274 12.94 -22.97 2.62
CA LEU A 274 13.39 -21.97 1.64
C LEU A 274 14.35 -20.95 2.27
N ARG A 275 14.21 -20.67 3.57
CA ARG A 275 15.06 -19.73 4.32
C ARG A 275 15.97 -20.44 5.32
N ILE A 276 16.24 -21.74 5.13
CA ILE A 276 17.10 -22.51 6.05
C ILE A 276 18.45 -21.84 6.30
N ASN A 277 19.12 -21.34 5.26
CA ASN A 277 20.41 -20.63 5.38
C ASN A 277 20.28 -19.34 6.20
N TYR A 278 19.16 -18.63 6.09
CA TYR A 278 18.89 -17.43 6.88
C TYR A 278 18.70 -17.79 8.35
N TRP A 279 17.95 -18.86 8.67
CA TRP A 279 17.76 -19.32 10.05
C TRP A 279 19.03 -19.89 10.67
N SER A 280 19.86 -20.61 9.90
CA SER A 280 21.18 -21.06 10.37
C SER A 280 22.10 -19.88 10.65
N TRP A 281 22.15 -18.89 9.75
CA TRP A 281 22.89 -17.65 10.00
C TRP A 281 22.36 -16.93 11.26
N TYR A 282 21.05 -16.79 11.41
CA TYR A 282 20.45 -16.12 12.56
C TYR A 282 20.82 -16.81 13.88
N GLN A 283 20.77 -18.15 13.92
CA GLN A 283 21.19 -18.94 15.08
C GLN A 283 22.64 -18.66 15.47
N THR A 284 23.56 -18.51 14.51
CA THR A 284 24.97 -18.16 14.81
C THR A 284 25.11 -16.77 15.44
N THR A 285 24.23 -15.82 15.12
CA THR A 285 24.25 -14.47 15.71
C THR A 285 23.67 -14.40 17.12
N LEU A 286 22.96 -15.44 17.57
CA LEU A 286 22.45 -15.54 18.95
C LEU A 286 23.52 -16.10 19.90
N SER A 287 24.43 -16.92 19.40
CA SER A 287 25.50 -17.56 20.19
C SER A 287 26.77 -16.71 20.30
N SER A 288 26.80 -15.54 19.66
CA SER A 288 27.93 -14.59 19.60
C SER A 288 27.69 -13.36 20.47
#